data_AF-A0AAP3FCH7-F1
#
_entry.id   AF-A0AAP3FCH7-F1
#
_cell.length_a   1.000
_cell.length_b   1.000
_cell.length_c   1.000
_cell.angle_alpha   90.00
_cell.angle_beta   90.00
_cell.angle_gamma   90.00
#
_symmetry.space_group_name_H-M   'P 1'
#
loop_
_entity.id
_entity.type
_entity.pdbx_description
1 polymer ?
#
loop_
_entity_poly.entity_id
_entity_poly.type
_entity_poly.pdbx_seq_one_letter_code
_entity_poly.pdbx_strand_id
1 'polypeptide(L)'
;MMKAKHISYLIACILMLCSLNTQAQNAFPYPALPDTLRSVEQRATYLSEHYWDNYQFADTTQLKNEEITEQGFVNFIDILARFNDEIAQKGISAFTAKAYAQKPAKEKFESLIEHYFDDPQSPMRNDRIYSFFLAEMKKSPYFDEAEKERIDFKWKAARKNLPGTMATNLSFKLEDGKMHQLSDYQNEKVILYFYDPECENCHKVTTWLKKQTIPAEYRMLRIIADDQISATYSIKAMPTIYLLDKGNIVVLKDCTPELLISVINNN
;
A
#
# COMPACT_ATOMS: atom_id res chain seq x y z
N MET A 1 3.45 -18.41 -0.51
CA MET A 1 2.07 -17.89 -0.72
C MET A 1 1.19 -18.25 0.47
N MET A 2 1.24 -17.46 1.54
CA MET A 2 0.32 -17.62 2.67
C MET A 2 -1.05 -17.01 2.27
N LYS A 3 -2.12 -17.81 2.31
CA LYS A 3 -3.45 -17.39 1.86
C LYS A 3 -3.97 -16.23 2.72
N ALA A 4 -4.46 -15.17 2.09
CA ALA A 4 -4.99 -13.93 2.69
C ALA A 4 -6.00 -14.13 3.86
N LYS A 5 -6.66 -15.30 3.94
CA LYS A 5 -7.55 -15.64 5.07
C LYS A 5 -6.82 -15.85 6.40
N HIS A 6 -5.54 -16.24 6.41
CA HIS A 6 -4.78 -16.40 7.67
C HIS A 6 -4.31 -15.08 8.28
N ILE A 7 -4.17 -14.02 7.46
CA ILE A 7 -3.65 -12.71 7.87
C ILE A 7 -4.67 -11.96 8.75
N SER A 8 -5.96 -11.96 8.39
CA SER A 8 -7.01 -11.28 9.18
C SER A 8 -7.31 -11.93 10.53
N TYR A 9 -7.10 -13.24 10.70
CA TYR A 9 -7.25 -13.89 12.02
C TYR A 9 -6.06 -13.59 12.96
N LEU A 10 -4.86 -13.34 12.41
CA LEU A 10 -3.67 -13.05 13.21
C LEU A 10 -3.84 -11.75 14.02
N ILE A 11 -4.40 -10.69 13.42
CA ILE A 11 -4.57 -9.39 14.08
C ILE A 11 -5.65 -9.42 15.17
N ALA A 12 -6.77 -10.13 14.94
CA ALA A 12 -7.76 -10.34 15.98
C ALA A 12 -7.18 -11.12 17.17
N CYS A 13 -6.31 -12.11 16.92
CA CYS A 13 -5.60 -12.83 17.96
C CYS A 13 -4.55 -11.95 18.68
N ILE A 14 -3.75 -11.15 17.96
CA ILE A 14 -2.76 -10.22 18.55
C ILE A 14 -3.45 -9.16 19.41
N LEU A 15 -4.63 -8.70 19.01
CA LEU A 15 -5.45 -7.74 19.75
C LEU A 15 -6.38 -8.40 20.79
N MET A 16 -6.54 -9.73 20.87
CA MET A 16 -7.38 -10.38 21.90
C MET A 16 -6.61 -11.25 22.90
N LEU A 17 -5.41 -11.72 22.57
CA LEU A 17 -4.65 -12.65 23.41
C LEU A 17 -3.40 -11.96 23.97
N CYS A 18 -3.52 -11.45 25.19
CA CYS A 18 -2.37 -11.31 26.09
C CYS A 18 -2.72 -11.96 27.42
N SER A 19 -2.54 -13.27 27.47
CA SER A 19 -2.32 -14.00 28.72
C SER A 19 -1.54 -15.26 28.35
N LEU A 20 -0.26 -15.28 28.72
CA LEU A 20 0.74 -16.38 28.70
C LEU A 20 1.99 -16.01 27.88
N ASN A 21 2.99 -15.48 28.58
CA ASN A 21 4.35 -15.34 28.08
C ASN A 21 5.03 -16.71 28.03
N THR A 22 5.05 -17.31 26.85
CA THR A 22 6.12 -18.22 26.45
C THR A 22 6.46 -17.84 25.02
N GLN A 23 7.43 -16.94 24.86
CA GLN A 23 7.94 -16.59 23.54
C GLN A 23 8.55 -17.86 22.95
N ALA A 24 7.93 -18.42 21.93
CA ALA A 24 8.54 -19.53 21.20
C ALA A 24 9.88 -19.04 20.65
N GLN A 25 10.92 -19.85 20.77
CA GLN A 25 12.32 -19.49 20.48
C GLN A 25 12.57 -19.04 19.01
N ASN A 26 11.57 -19.18 18.13
CA ASN A 26 11.60 -18.84 16.71
C ASN A 26 10.47 -17.90 16.25
N ALA A 27 9.81 -17.16 17.16
CA ALA A 27 8.73 -16.23 16.81
C ALA A 27 9.18 -14.76 16.88
N PHE A 28 8.50 -13.89 16.11
CA PHE A 28 8.71 -12.45 16.21
C PHE A 28 8.47 -11.96 17.65
N PRO A 29 9.37 -11.14 18.22
CA PRO A 29 9.27 -10.76 19.62
C PRO A 29 8.32 -9.57 19.80
N TYR A 30 7.01 -9.81 19.83
CA TYR A 30 6.02 -8.75 20.05
C TYR A 30 6.16 -8.09 21.44
N PRO A 31 5.80 -6.80 21.58
CA PRO A 31 5.67 -6.16 22.89
C PRO A 31 4.45 -6.70 23.65
N ALA A 32 4.52 -6.70 24.98
CA ALA A 32 3.33 -6.95 25.80
C ALA A 32 2.43 -5.71 25.80
N LEU A 33 1.13 -5.91 25.54
CA LEU A 33 0.15 -4.82 25.61
C LEU A 33 -0.21 -4.54 27.08
N PRO A 34 -0.11 -3.29 27.57
CA PRO A 34 -0.53 -2.97 28.93
C PRO A 34 -2.03 -3.21 29.15
N ASP A 35 -2.38 -3.88 30.26
CA ASP A 35 -3.78 -4.17 30.63
C ASP A 35 -4.63 -2.91 30.90
N THR A 36 -3.97 -1.76 31.08
CA THR A 36 -4.62 -0.46 31.25
C THR A 36 -5.22 0.09 29.95
N LEU A 37 -4.76 -0.38 28.78
CA LEU A 37 -5.28 0.04 27.48
C LEU A 37 -6.57 -0.72 27.17
N ARG A 38 -7.69 -0.01 27.12
CA ARG A 38 -9.02 -0.62 26.98
C ARG A 38 -9.62 -0.48 25.59
N SER A 39 -9.36 0.64 24.90
CA SER A 39 -9.91 0.86 23.56
C SER A 39 -9.04 0.24 22.47
N VAL A 40 -9.68 -0.08 21.33
CA VAL A 40 -8.96 -0.56 20.13
C VAL A 40 -7.93 0.46 19.66
N GLU A 41 -8.29 1.75 19.67
CA GLU A 41 -7.41 2.84 19.28
C GLU A 41 -6.18 2.95 20.18
N GLN A 42 -6.35 2.94 21.50
CA GLN A 42 -5.24 2.97 22.46
C GLN A 42 -4.26 1.81 22.24
N ARG A 43 -4.81 0.61 22.03
CA ARG A 43 -4.00 -0.60 21.82
C ARG A 43 -3.31 -0.60 20.46
N ALA A 44 -3.96 -0.08 19.42
CA ALA A 44 -3.39 0.08 18.08
C ALA A 44 -2.24 1.09 18.07
N THR A 45 -2.42 2.25 18.72
CA THR A 45 -1.37 3.27 18.88
C THR A 45 -0.17 2.70 19.61
N TYR A 46 -0.39 2.06 20.76
CA TYR A 46 0.71 1.45 21.51
C TYR A 46 1.41 0.36 20.68
N LEU A 47 0.64 -0.53 20.06
CA LEU A 47 1.21 -1.62 19.26
C LEU A 47 2.03 -1.08 18.09
N SER A 48 1.58 -0.03 17.39
CA SER A 48 2.33 0.50 16.24
C SER A 48 3.67 1.12 16.66
N GLU A 49 3.69 1.86 17.76
CA GLU A 49 4.89 2.54 18.28
C GLU A 49 5.90 1.56 18.90
N HIS A 50 5.41 0.56 19.62
CA HIS A 50 6.24 -0.39 20.38
C HIS A 50 6.49 -1.71 19.66
N TYR A 51 5.97 -1.88 18.44
CA TYR A 51 6.03 -3.14 17.68
C TYR A 51 7.43 -3.76 17.64
N TRP A 52 8.45 -2.91 17.50
CA TRP A 52 9.84 -3.28 17.30
C TRP A 52 10.71 -3.14 18.56
N ASP A 53 10.12 -2.95 19.74
CA ASP A 53 10.87 -2.73 21.00
C ASP A 53 11.77 -3.90 21.38
N ASN A 54 11.30 -5.14 21.20
CA ASN A 54 12.04 -6.34 21.59
C ASN A 54 12.86 -6.94 20.43
N TYR A 55 12.80 -6.36 19.23
CA TYR A 55 13.53 -6.86 18.05
C TYR A 55 14.98 -6.34 18.03
N GLN A 56 15.95 -7.22 17.76
CA GLN A 56 17.37 -6.90 17.83
C GLN A 56 17.93 -6.50 16.45
N PHE A 57 17.85 -5.22 16.10
CA PHE A 57 18.32 -4.70 14.81
C PHE A 57 19.81 -4.91 14.53
N ALA A 58 20.64 -5.15 15.55
CA ALA A 58 22.06 -5.46 15.39
C ALA A 58 22.33 -6.96 15.15
N ASP A 59 21.37 -7.84 15.41
CA ASP A 59 21.52 -9.29 15.22
C ASP A 59 21.36 -9.67 13.74
N THR A 60 22.49 -9.82 13.05
CA THR A 60 22.52 -10.20 11.64
C THR A 60 22.00 -11.62 11.36
N THR A 61 21.96 -12.51 12.35
CA THR A 61 21.35 -13.84 12.21
C THR A 61 19.83 -13.71 12.22
N GLN A 62 19.28 -12.90 13.14
CA GLN A 62 17.86 -12.60 13.19
C GLN A 62 17.39 -11.88 11.93
N LEU A 63 18.14 -10.87 11.44
CA LEU A 63 17.82 -10.12 10.21
C LEU A 63 17.66 -11.00 8.96
N LYS A 64 18.41 -12.11 8.89
CA LYS A 64 18.35 -13.08 7.77
C LYS A 64 17.23 -14.11 7.90
N ASN A 65 16.63 -14.25 9.09
CA ASN A 65 15.53 -15.17 9.30
C ASN A 65 14.23 -14.59 8.73
N GLU A 66 13.74 -15.17 7.64
CA GLU A 66 12.50 -14.74 6.97
C GLU A 66 11.26 -14.94 7.84
N GLU A 67 11.17 -16.05 8.58
CA GLU A 67 10.02 -16.37 9.45
C GLU A 67 9.88 -15.39 10.63
N ILE A 68 10.97 -14.72 11.01
CA ILE A 68 10.96 -13.71 12.07
C ILE A 68 10.91 -12.31 11.46
N THR A 69 11.90 -11.94 10.66
CA THR A 69 12.11 -10.55 10.24
C THR A 69 11.14 -10.15 9.15
N GLU A 70 11.03 -10.94 8.09
CA GLU A 70 10.17 -10.60 6.97
C GLU A 70 8.70 -10.79 7.34
N GLN A 71 8.34 -11.89 7.98
CA GLN A 71 6.98 -12.07 8.48
C GLN A 71 6.61 -11.01 9.54
N GLY A 72 7.55 -10.62 10.41
CA GLY A 72 7.39 -9.53 11.35
C GLY A 72 7.12 -8.19 10.64
N PHE A 73 7.85 -7.90 9.57
CA PHE A 73 7.62 -6.72 8.73
C PHE A 73 6.28 -6.76 7.99
N VAL A 74 5.92 -7.90 7.40
CA VAL A 74 4.63 -8.11 6.72
C VAL A 74 3.45 -7.86 7.66
N ASN A 75 3.53 -8.39 8.89
CA ASN A 75 2.51 -8.18 9.91
C ASN A 75 2.44 -6.71 10.33
N PHE A 76 3.60 -6.05 10.46
CA PHE A 76 3.67 -4.62 10.79
C PHE A 76 2.97 -3.77 9.73
N ILE A 77 3.27 -3.98 8.44
CA ILE A 77 2.68 -3.17 7.37
C ILE A 77 1.17 -3.43 7.19
N ASP A 78 0.68 -4.64 7.46
CA ASP A 78 -0.77 -4.93 7.49
C ASP A 78 -1.48 -4.19 8.63
N ILE A 79 -0.86 -4.09 9.81
CA ILE A 79 -1.36 -3.26 10.92
C ILE A 79 -1.44 -1.80 10.46
N LEU A 80 -0.35 -1.23 9.93
CA LEU A 80 -0.30 0.17 9.49
C LEU A 80 -1.38 0.48 8.45
N ALA A 81 -1.66 -0.45 7.52
CA ALA A 81 -2.65 -0.27 6.47
C ALA A 81 -4.09 -0.10 6.99
N ARG A 82 -4.40 -0.62 8.18
CA ARG A 82 -5.76 -0.66 8.75
C ARG A 82 -6.11 0.55 9.63
N PHE A 83 -5.10 1.27 10.12
CA PHE A 83 -5.30 2.40 11.01
C PHE A 83 -5.18 3.75 10.30
N ASN A 84 -5.54 4.81 11.03
CA ASN A 84 -5.45 6.19 10.54
C ASN A 84 -3.99 6.62 10.31
N ASP A 85 -3.82 7.72 9.59
CA ASP A 85 -2.51 8.24 9.19
C ASP A 85 -1.61 8.55 10.39
N GLU A 86 -2.17 9.05 11.50
CA GLU A 86 -1.41 9.40 12.70
C GLU A 86 -0.76 8.17 13.33
N ILE A 87 -1.55 7.11 13.58
CA ILE A 87 -1.06 5.86 14.17
C ILE A 87 -0.01 5.21 13.26
N ALA A 88 -0.24 5.23 11.95
CA ALA A 88 0.70 4.67 10.99
C ALA A 88 2.03 5.43 10.97
N GLN A 89 1.98 6.77 10.93
CA GLN A 89 3.18 7.61 10.92
C GLN A 89 4.00 7.46 12.22
N LYS A 90 3.35 7.41 13.39
CA LYS A 90 4.05 7.19 14.67
C LYS A 90 4.78 5.85 14.70
N GLY A 91 4.11 4.77 14.28
CA GLY A 91 4.73 3.45 14.20
C GLY A 91 5.91 3.40 13.23
N ILE A 92 5.76 3.99 12.04
CA ILE A 92 6.84 4.06 11.05
C ILE A 92 8.02 4.87 11.61
N SER A 93 7.78 6.02 12.25
CA SER A 93 8.85 6.85 12.83
C SER A 93 9.61 6.12 13.94
N ALA A 94 8.89 5.42 14.83
CA ALA A 94 9.51 4.59 15.87
C ALA A 94 10.34 3.43 15.30
N PHE A 95 9.85 2.81 14.22
CA PHE A 95 10.57 1.76 13.50
C PHE A 95 11.85 2.28 12.82
N THR A 96 11.74 3.33 12.00
CA THR A 96 12.87 3.84 11.21
C THR A 96 13.99 4.39 12.08
N ALA A 97 13.66 5.02 13.22
CA ALA A 97 14.63 5.49 14.20
C ALA A 97 15.55 4.37 14.74
N LYS A 98 15.03 3.15 14.86
CA LYS A 98 15.80 1.98 15.32
C LYS A 98 16.47 1.23 14.17
N ALA A 99 15.72 0.99 13.09
CA ALA A 99 16.17 0.19 11.95
C ALA A 99 17.35 0.85 11.23
N TYR A 100 17.32 2.18 11.04
CA TYR A 100 18.30 2.86 10.21
C TYR A 100 19.61 3.21 10.93
N ALA A 101 19.63 3.12 12.26
CA ALA A 101 20.84 3.31 13.05
C ALA A 101 21.89 2.21 12.82
N GLN A 102 21.49 1.04 12.29
CA GLN A 102 22.37 -0.09 12.00
C GLN A 102 22.41 -0.35 10.50
N LYS A 103 23.59 -0.24 9.87
CA LYS A 103 23.72 -0.40 8.41
C LYS A 103 23.11 -1.70 7.85
N PRO A 104 23.35 -2.89 8.43
CA PRO A 104 22.74 -4.13 7.94
C PRO A 104 21.21 -4.15 8.05
N ALA A 105 20.65 -3.56 9.11
CA ALA A 105 19.21 -3.45 9.27
C ALA A 105 18.61 -2.45 8.28
N LYS A 106 19.24 -1.28 8.10
CA LYS A 106 18.89 -0.30 7.06
C LYS A 106 18.75 -0.98 5.70
N GLU A 107 19.80 -1.65 5.25
CA GLU A 107 19.83 -2.34 3.95
C GLU A 107 18.74 -3.41 3.82
N LYS A 108 18.54 -4.25 4.85
CA LYS A 108 17.50 -5.28 4.85
C LYS A 108 16.10 -4.67 4.76
N PHE A 109 15.80 -3.67 5.58
CA PHE A 109 14.45 -3.11 5.63
C PHE A 109 14.14 -2.18 4.45
N GLU A 110 15.12 -1.49 3.88
CA GLU A 110 14.95 -0.82 2.59
C GLU A 110 14.56 -1.82 1.49
N SER A 111 15.27 -2.94 1.41
CA SER A 111 14.95 -3.98 0.43
C SER A 111 13.54 -4.54 0.63
N LEU A 112 13.09 -4.74 1.88
CA LEU A 112 11.71 -5.17 2.16
C LEU A 112 10.68 -4.09 1.80
N ILE A 113 10.95 -2.82 2.12
CA ILE A 113 10.07 -1.70 1.76
C ILE A 113 9.92 -1.62 0.24
N GLU A 114 11.02 -1.72 -0.52
CA GLU A 114 10.97 -1.70 -1.98
C GLU A 114 10.24 -2.93 -2.53
N HIS A 115 10.50 -4.13 -1.99
CA HIS A 115 9.84 -5.36 -2.43
C HIS A 115 8.33 -5.31 -2.22
N TYR A 116 7.86 -4.87 -1.06
CA TYR A 116 6.42 -4.91 -0.74
C TYR A 116 5.64 -3.72 -1.30
N PHE A 117 6.26 -2.55 -1.47
CA PHE A 117 5.54 -1.34 -1.87
C PHE A 117 5.90 -0.78 -3.26
N ASP A 118 7.12 -0.98 -3.74
CA ASP A 118 7.58 -0.42 -5.01
C ASP A 118 7.38 -1.39 -6.19
N ASP A 119 7.55 -2.69 -5.94
CA ASP A 119 7.34 -3.77 -6.92
C ASP A 119 5.87 -3.82 -7.37
N PRO A 120 5.56 -3.57 -8.66
CA PRO A 120 4.20 -3.61 -9.19
C PRO A 120 3.46 -4.95 -9.02
N GLN A 121 4.19 -6.05 -8.83
CA GLN A 121 3.61 -7.39 -8.65
C GLN A 121 3.31 -7.72 -7.19
N SER A 122 3.73 -6.88 -6.24
CA SER A 122 3.43 -7.10 -4.83
C SER A 122 1.93 -6.95 -4.56
N PRO A 123 1.27 -7.94 -3.92
CA PRO A 123 -0.13 -7.84 -3.51
C PRO A 123 -0.31 -6.93 -2.29
N MET A 124 0.78 -6.50 -1.65
CA MET A 124 0.77 -5.66 -0.44
C MET A 124 1.01 -4.18 -0.74
N ARG A 125 1.05 -3.81 -2.01
CA ARG A 125 1.25 -2.42 -2.42
C ARG A 125 0.23 -1.51 -1.75
N ASN A 126 0.73 -0.42 -1.19
CA ASN A 126 -0.07 0.59 -0.53
C ASN A 126 0.69 1.92 -0.58
N ASP A 127 0.42 2.71 -1.61
CA ASP A 127 1.14 3.96 -1.84
C ASP A 127 0.97 4.98 -0.71
N ARG A 128 -0.12 4.92 0.06
CA ARG A 128 -0.32 5.74 1.27
C ARG A 128 0.76 5.40 2.29
N ILE A 129 0.86 4.13 2.68
CA ILE A 129 1.85 3.67 3.67
C ILE A 129 3.27 3.83 3.15
N TYR A 130 3.51 3.53 1.86
CA TYR A 130 4.81 3.73 1.23
C TYR A 130 5.26 5.19 1.31
N SER A 131 4.35 6.14 1.05
CA SER A 131 4.66 7.56 1.15
C SER A 131 5.09 8.00 2.56
N PHE A 132 4.62 7.31 3.61
CA PHE A 132 5.04 7.58 4.98
C PHE A 132 6.45 7.03 5.25
N PHE A 133 6.78 5.82 4.80
CA PHE A 133 8.16 5.31 4.85
C PHE A 133 9.13 6.24 4.13
N LEU A 134 8.81 6.61 2.88
CA LEU A 134 9.64 7.52 2.09
C LEU A 134 9.78 8.90 2.76
N ALA A 135 8.74 9.40 3.43
CA ALA A 135 8.81 10.65 4.18
C ALA A 135 9.79 10.57 5.35
N GLU A 136 9.79 9.47 6.11
CA GLU A 136 10.74 9.26 7.22
C GLU A 136 12.17 9.02 6.72
N MET A 137 12.34 8.27 5.63
CA MET A 137 13.65 8.07 5.01
C MET A 137 14.28 9.40 4.56
N LYS A 138 13.51 10.33 4.00
CA LYS A 138 14.01 11.66 3.60
C LYS A 138 14.54 12.50 4.77
N LYS A 139 13.91 12.37 5.95
CA LYS A 139 14.30 13.09 7.17
C LYS A 139 15.48 12.43 7.88
N SER A 140 15.74 11.16 7.61
CA SER A 140 16.73 10.36 8.31
C SER A 140 18.16 10.84 8.01
N PRO A 141 19.03 10.94 9.03
CA PRO A 141 20.44 11.30 8.84
C PRO A 141 21.26 10.16 8.23
N TYR A 142 20.67 8.96 8.09
CA TYR A 142 21.36 7.76 7.60
C TYR A 142 21.33 7.63 6.08
N PHE A 143 20.69 8.56 5.36
CA PHE A 143 20.66 8.59 3.90
C PHE A 143 21.49 9.78 3.38
N ASP A 144 22.28 9.52 2.35
CA ASP A 144 23.00 10.58 1.63
C ASP A 144 22.07 11.40 0.72
N GLU A 145 22.60 12.47 0.12
CA GLU A 145 21.79 13.39 -0.69
C GLU A 145 21.30 12.75 -1.99
N ALA A 146 22.08 11.87 -2.62
CA ALA A 146 21.66 11.17 -3.84
C ALA A 146 20.54 10.16 -3.54
N GLU A 147 20.65 9.43 -2.42
CA GLU A 147 19.58 8.59 -1.91
C GLU A 147 18.32 9.40 -1.65
N LYS A 148 18.41 10.56 -0.97
CA LYS A 148 17.28 11.44 -0.69
C LYS A 148 16.61 12.00 -1.94
N GLU A 149 17.36 12.33 -2.98
CA GLU A 149 16.79 12.75 -4.27
C GLU A 149 15.96 11.63 -4.91
N ARG A 150 16.48 10.40 -4.94
CA ARG A 150 15.75 9.22 -5.42
C ARG A 150 14.49 8.97 -4.59
N ILE A 151 14.60 9.07 -3.27
CA ILE A 151 13.47 8.89 -2.35
C ILE A 151 12.43 10.00 -2.54
N ASP A 152 12.84 11.26 -2.78
CA ASP A 152 11.93 12.36 -3.08
C ASP A 152 11.15 12.14 -4.38
N PHE A 153 11.82 11.65 -5.43
CA PHE A 153 11.15 11.28 -6.67
C PHE A 153 10.08 10.20 -6.42
N LYS A 154 10.44 9.12 -5.71
CA LYS A 154 9.50 8.04 -5.35
C LYS A 154 8.35 8.56 -4.49
N TRP A 155 8.63 9.46 -3.54
CA TRP A 155 7.63 10.03 -2.64
C TRP A 155 6.61 10.90 -3.39
N LYS A 156 7.09 11.73 -4.31
CA LYS A 156 6.23 12.54 -5.20
C LYS A 156 5.33 11.65 -6.06
N ALA A 157 5.83 10.53 -6.55
CA ALA A 157 5.06 9.57 -7.34
C ALA A 157 4.00 8.84 -6.51
N ALA A 158 4.38 8.28 -5.34
CA ALA A 158 3.47 7.53 -4.46
C ALA A 158 2.26 8.38 -4.03
N ARG A 159 2.46 9.68 -3.82
CA ARG A 159 1.40 10.60 -3.37
C ARG A 159 0.41 11.04 -4.44
N LYS A 160 0.62 10.71 -5.72
CA LYS A 160 -0.34 11.07 -6.78
C LYS A 160 -1.61 10.25 -6.64
N ASN A 161 -2.78 10.89 -6.73
CA ASN A 161 -4.09 10.25 -6.81
C ASN A 161 -4.34 9.19 -5.72
N LEU A 162 -3.96 9.50 -4.46
CA LEU A 162 -4.19 8.60 -3.33
C LEU A 162 -5.70 8.46 -3.05
N PRO A 163 -6.16 7.30 -2.53
CA PRO A 163 -7.52 7.16 -2.03
C PRO A 163 -7.92 8.29 -1.08
N GLY A 164 -9.16 8.78 -1.21
CA GLY A 164 -9.71 9.92 -0.49
C GLY A 164 -9.33 11.30 -1.06
N THR A 165 -8.48 11.36 -2.09
CA THR A 165 -8.12 12.61 -2.77
C THR A 165 -8.86 12.77 -4.10
N MET A 166 -8.99 13.99 -4.58
CA MET A 166 -9.49 14.25 -5.93
C MET A 166 -8.45 13.81 -6.96
N ALA A 167 -8.86 12.99 -7.93
CA ALA A 167 -8.02 12.54 -9.00
C ALA A 167 -7.55 13.73 -9.87
N THR A 168 -6.29 13.69 -10.29
CA THR A 168 -5.73 14.72 -11.17
C THR A 168 -6.47 14.71 -12.49
N ASN A 169 -7.04 15.86 -12.89
CA ASN A 169 -7.75 15.97 -14.17
C ASN A 169 -6.80 15.62 -15.32
N LEU A 170 -7.28 14.85 -16.29
CA LEU A 170 -6.50 14.44 -17.46
C LEU A 170 -7.35 14.54 -18.72
N SER A 171 -6.72 14.89 -19.84
CA SER A 171 -7.33 14.86 -21.17
C SER A 171 -6.97 13.54 -21.85
N PHE A 172 -7.97 12.88 -22.43
CA PHE A 172 -7.77 11.58 -23.07
C PHE A 172 -8.69 11.40 -24.27
N LYS A 173 -8.33 10.44 -25.13
CA LYS A 173 -9.12 10.03 -26.28
C LYS A 173 -9.84 8.72 -25.97
N LEU A 174 -11.15 8.68 -26.22
CA LEU A 174 -11.93 7.44 -26.12
C LEU A 174 -11.92 6.66 -27.45
N GLU A 175 -12.48 5.44 -27.42
CA GLU A 175 -12.57 4.55 -28.60
C GLU A 175 -13.33 5.19 -29.78
N ASP A 176 -14.24 6.13 -29.51
CA ASP A 176 -14.97 6.88 -30.55
C ASP A 176 -14.12 7.97 -31.24
N GLY A 177 -12.89 8.15 -30.76
CA GLY A 177 -11.94 9.10 -31.28
C GLY A 177 -12.11 10.54 -30.78
N LYS A 178 -13.07 10.82 -29.89
CA LYS A 178 -13.27 12.15 -29.32
C LYS A 178 -12.34 12.38 -28.15
N MET A 179 -11.97 13.65 -27.97
CA MET A 179 -11.24 14.11 -26.79
C MET A 179 -12.21 14.38 -25.66
N HIS A 180 -11.86 13.91 -24.48
CA HIS A 180 -12.59 14.06 -23.22
C HIS A 180 -11.64 14.53 -22.13
N GLN A 181 -12.20 15.09 -21.06
CA GLN A 181 -11.51 15.34 -19.81
C GLN A 181 -12.15 14.54 -18.68
N LEU A 182 -11.36 14.19 -17.66
CA LEU A 182 -11.90 13.47 -16.50
C LEU A 182 -12.97 14.30 -15.77
N SER A 183 -12.83 15.63 -15.76
CA SER A 183 -13.82 16.56 -15.23
C SER A 183 -15.20 16.47 -15.89
N ASP A 184 -15.29 15.98 -17.13
CA ASP A 184 -16.56 15.82 -17.84
C ASP A 184 -17.46 14.78 -17.14
N TYR A 185 -16.85 13.88 -16.37
CA TYR A 185 -17.52 12.77 -15.67
C TYR A 185 -17.64 13.00 -14.15
N GLN A 186 -17.43 14.22 -13.66
CA GLN A 186 -17.41 14.52 -12.21
C GLN A 186 -18.70 14.17 -11.46
N ASN A 187 -19.84 14.00 -12.15
CA ASN A 187 -21.12 13.65 -11.54
C ASN A 187 -21.43 12.13 -11.58
N GLU A 188 -20.50 11.33 -12.10
CA GLU A 188 -20.63 9.88 -12.27
C GLU A 188 -19.66 9.13 -11.35
N LYS A 189 -19.93 7.85 -11.08
CA LYS A 189 -18.93 6.93 -10.53
C LYS A 189 -18.13 6.39 -11.70
N VAL A 190 -16.80 6.49 -11.68
CA VAL A 190 -15.95 6.22 -12.84
C VAL A 190 -14.96 5.10 -12.55
N ILE A 191 -14.84 4.16 -13.47
CA ILE A 191 -13.76 3.17 -13.51
C ILE A 191 -12.78 3.62 -14.58
N LEU A 192 -11.59 4.07 -14.19
CA LEU A 192 -10.51 4.34 -15.14
C LEU A 192 -9.75 3.05 -15.39
N TYR A 193 -9.71 2.62 -16.64
CA TYR A 193 -8.98 1.45 -17.10
C TYR A 193 -7.88 1.89 -18.06
N PHE A 194 -6.67 2.10 -17.52
CA PHE A 194 -5.50 2.44 -18.30
C PHE A 194 -4.89 1.17 -18.90
N TYR A 195 -4.66 1.18 -20.21
CA TYR A 195 -4.13 0.02 -20.92
C TYR A 195 -3.21 0.38 -22.07
N ASP A 196 -2.47 -0.60 -22.54
CA ASP A 196 -1.74 -0.57 -23.80
C ASP A 196 -2.41 -1.57 -24.77
N PRO A 197 -2.71 -1.19 -26.03
CA PRO A 197 -3.27 -2.09 -27.03
C PRO A 197 -2.44 -3.34 -27.32
N GLU A 198 -1.11 -3.30 -27.15
CA GLU A 198 -0.19 -4.41 -27.44
C GLU A 198 0.11 -5.27 -26.19
N CYS A 199 -0.51 -4.95 -25.05
CA CYS A 199 -0.27 -5.61 -23.76
C CYS A 199 -1.12 -6.89 -23.59
N GLU A 200 -0.45 -8.06 -23.59
CA GLU A 200 -1.10 -9.37 -23.42
C GLU A 200 -1.91 -9.46 -22.12
N ASN A 201 -1.36 -8.95 -21.01
CA ASN A 201 -2.06 -8.93 -19.73
C ASN A 201 -3.34 -8.06 -19.79
N CYS A 202 -3.30 -6.96 -20.52
CA CYS A 202 -4.42 -6.06 -20.73
C CYS A 202 -5.55 -6.74 -21.51
N HIS A 203 -5.22 -7.61 -22.47
CA HIS A 203 -6.21 -8.43 -23.16
C HIS A 203 -6.84 -9.48 -22.24
N LYS A 204 -6.04 -10.15 -21.40
CA LYS A 204 -6.52 -11.13 -20.41
C LYS A 204 -7.50 -10.49 -19.43
N VAL A 205 -7.12 -9.37 -18.83
CA VAL A 205 -7.96 -8.62 -17.89
C VAL A 205 -9.22 -8.07 -18.56
N THR A 206 -9.12 -7.48 -19.75
CA THR A 206 -10.28 -7.01 -20.51
C THR A 206 -11.28 -8.15 -20.78
N THR A 207 -10.77 -9.32 -21.18
CA THR A 207 -11.61 -10.51 -21.44
C THR A 207 -12.29 -11.02 -20.17
N TRP A 208 -11.58 -10.97 -19.05
CA TRP A 208 -12.14 -11.34 -17.76
C TRP A 208 -13.23 -10.35 -17.30
N LEU A 209 -12.97 -9.03 -17.39
CA LEU A 209 -13.91 -7.96 -17.01
C LEU A 209 -15.21 -8.02 -17.81
N LYS A 210 -15.15 -8.36 -19.11
CA LYS A 210 -16.34 -8.55 -19.97
C LYS A 210 -17.29 -9.65 -19.48
N LYS A 211 -16.82 -10.57 -18.63
CA LYS A 211 -17.64 -11.65 -18.05
C LYS A 211 -18.26 -11.26 -16.71
N GLN A 212 -17.90 -10.10 -16.17
CA GLN A 212 -18.37 -9.62 -14.87
C GLN A 212 -19.56 -8.68 -15.04
N THR A 213 -20.39 -8.58 -14.00
CA THR A 213 -21.42 -7.56 -13.92
C THR A 213 -20.81 -6.28 -13.35
N ILE A 214 -20.93 -5.20 -14.12
CA ILE A 214 -20.62 -3.83 -13.67
C ILE A 214 -21.96 -3.10 -13.56
N PRO A 215 -22.36 -2.63 -12.37
CA PRO A 215 -23.64 -1.92 -12.21
C PRO A 215 -23.72 -0.68 -13.10
N ALA A 216 -24.92 -0.38 -13.62
CA ALA A 216 -25.13 0.66 -14.64
C ALA A 216 -24.75 2.08 -14.18
N GLU A 217 -24.63 2.30 -12.88
CA GLU A 217 -24.17 3.56 -12.28
C GLU A 217 -22.67 3.82 -12.43
N TYR A 218 -21.87 2.79 -12.76
CA TYR A 218 -20.44 2.92 -12.98
C TYR A 218 -20.14 3.13 -14.47
N ARG A 219 -19.47 4.23 -14.79
CA ARG A 219 -18.93 4.53 -16.11
C ARG A 219 -17.53 3.95 -16.25
N MET A 220 -17.35 2.95 -17.10
CA MET A 220 -16.02 2.47 -17.46
C MET A 220 -15.42 3.31 -18.59
N LEU A 221 -14.26 3.93 -18.32
CA LEU A 221 -13.47 4.69 -19.30
C LEU A 221 -12.18 3.90 -19.58
N ARG A 222 -12.09 3.31 -20.78
CA ARG A 222 -10.89 2.62 -21.26
C ARG A 222 -10.00 3.63 -21.96
N ILE A 223 -8.79 3.83 -21.43
CA ILE A 223 -7.88 4.89 -21.84
C ILE A 223 -6.54 4.28 -22.23
N ILE A 224 -6.08 4.56 -23.45
CA ILE A 224 -4.70 4.21 -23.83
C ILE A 224 -3.76 5.11 -23.04
N ALA A 225 -2.86 4.52 -22.26
CA ALA A 225 -1.94 5.28 -21.44
C ALA A 225 -0.67 5.62 -22.21
N ASP A 226 -0.53 6.89 -22.56
CA ASP A 226 0.71 7.47 -23.08
C ASP A 226 1.67 7.86 -21.95
N ASP A 227 2.83 8.43 -22.32
CA ASP A 227 3.85 8.88 -21.36
C ASP A 227 3.33 9.96 -20.41
N GLN A 228 2.47 10.86 -20.89
CA GLN A 228 1.93 11.95 -20.08
C GLN A 228 0.96 11.42 -19.02
N ILE A 229 0.05 10.52 -19.42
CA ILE A 229 -0.90 9.85 -18.53
C ILE A 229 -0.12 8.99 -17.53
N SER A 230 0.86 8.23 -18.00
CA SER A 230 1.70 7.38 -17.15
C SER A 230 2.46 8.19 -16.11
N ALA A 231 3.02 9.35 -16.48
CA ALA A 231 3.66 10.26 -15.53
C ALA A 231 2.65 10.88 -14.55
N THR A 232 1.47 11.29 -15.03
CA THR A 232 0.45 11.98 -14.20
C THR A 232 -0.16 11.04 -13.17
N TYR A 233 -0.39 9.77 -13.54
CA TYR A 233 -0.98 8.76 -12.67
C TYR A 233 0.04 7.82 -12.03
N SER A 234 1.34 8.04 -12.29
CA SER A 234 2.44 7.20 -11.81
C SER A 234 2.21 5.72 -12.14
N ILE A 235 1.80 5.44 -13.37
CA ILE A 235 1.51 4.08 -13.85
C ILE A 235 2.84 3.33 -14.01
N LYS A 236 2.98 2.21 -13.29
CA LYS A 236 4.17 1.35 -13.32
C LYS A 236 3.96 0.01 -14.03
N ALA A 237 2.71 -0.42 -14.15
CA ALA A 237 2.35 -1.69 -14.77
C ALA A 237 0.99 -1.57 -15.48
N MET A 238 0.77 -2.42 -16.49
CA MET A 238 -0.46 -2.42 -17.26
C MET A 238 -1.20 -3.76 -17.16
N PRO A 239 -2.55 -3.74 -17.14
CA PRO A 239 -3.38 -2.54 -17.03
C PRO A 239 -3.31 -1.94 -15.61
N THR A 240 -3.63 -0.66 -15.48
CA THR A 240 -3.82 0.01 -14.17
C THR A 240 -5.27 0.44 -14.03
N ILE A 241 -5.88 0.15 -12.89
CA ILE A 241 -7.31 0.37 -12.64
C ILE A 241 -7.51 1.30 -11.46
N TYR A 242 -8.30 2.36 -11.66
CA TYR A 242 -8.81 3.22 -10.58
C TYR A 242 -10.32 3.13 -10.50
N LEU A 243 -10.84 3.23 -9.28
CA LEU A 243 -12.26 3.47 -9.01
C LEU A 243 -12.41 4.86 -8.42
N LEU A 244 -13.27 5.68 -9.02
CA LEU A 244 -13.59 7.03 -8.57
C LEU A 244 -15.08 7.11 -8.20
N ASP A 245 -15.38 7.82 -7.12
CA ASP A 245 -16.73 8.28 -6.81
C ASP A 245 -16.99 9.67 -7.44
N LYS A 246 -18.21 10.17 -7.28
CA LYS A 246 -18.60 11.53 -7.68
C LYS A 246 -17.62 12.57 -7.11
N GLY A 247 -17.40 13.64 -7.87
CA GLY A 247 -16.34 14.61 -7.64
C GLY A 247 -14.96 14.12 -8.08
N ASN A 248 -14.88 13.00 -8.81
CA ASN A 248 -13.63 12.34 -9.19
C ASN A 248 -12.76 11.98 -7.97
N ILE A 249 -13.39 11.62 -6.85
CA ILE A 249 -12.69 11.22 -5.62
C ILE A 249 -12.19 9.80 -5.77
N VAL A 250 -10.89 9.58 -5.57
CA VAL A 250 -10.29 8.25 -5.66
C VAL A 250 -10.79 7.36 -4.53
N VAL A 251 -11.43 6.26 -4.87
CA VAL A 251 -11.84 5.20 -3.92
C VAL A 251 -10.80 4.08 -3.93
N LEU A 252 -10.42 3.61 -5.12
CA LEU A 252 -9.36 2.63 -5.30
C LEU A 252 -8.31 3.19 -6.26
N LYS A 253 -7.05 3.02 -5.88
CA LYS A 253 -5.88 3.30 -6.70
C LYS A 253 -5.21 1.99 -7.06
N ASP A 254 -4.93 1.81 -8.35
CA ASP A 254 -4.11 0.71 -8.87
C ASP A 254 -4.54 -0.67 -8.32
N CYS A 255 -5.85 -0.91 -8.37
CA CYS A 255 -6.47 -2.09 -7.77
C CYS A 255 -6.50 -3.28 -8.74
N THR A 256 -6.59 -4.49 -8.19
CA THR A 256 -6.81 -5.67 -9.01
C THR A 256 -8.24 -5.70 -9.56
N PRO A 257 -8.47 -6.36 -10.72
CA PRO A 257 -9.80 -6.54 -11.25
C PRO A 257 -10.76 -7.21 -10.26
N GLU A 258 -10.28 -8.16 -9.46
CA GLU A 258 -11.09 -8.85 -8.45
C GLU A 258 -11.51 -7.91 -7.31
N LEU A 259 -10.59 -7.04 -6.85
CA LEU A 259 -10.90 -6.05 -5.82
C LEU A 259 -11.92 -5.03 -6.35
N LEU A 260 -11.75 -4.56 -7.59
CA LEU A 260 -12.71 -3.68 -8.25
C LEU A 260 -14.12 -4.30 -8.22
N ILE A 261 -14.25 -5.53 -8.75
CA ILE A 261 -15.55 -6.21 -8.85
C ILE A 261 -16.16 -6.48 -7.47
N SER A 262 -15.34 -6.86 -6.50
CA SER A 262 -15.79 -7.01 -5.11
C SER A 262 -16.35 -5.70 -4.54
N VAL A 263 -15.70 -4.57 -4.77
CA VAL A 263 -16.13 -3.28 -4.22
C VAL A 263 -17.38 -2.74 -4.91
N ILE A 264 -17.49 -2.84 -6.23
CA ILE A 264 -18.65 -2.30 -6.95
C ILE A 264 -19.92 -3.15 -6.78
N ASN A 265 -19.80 -4.43 -6.41
CA ASN A 265 -20.96 -5.33 -6.23
C ASN A 265 -21.43 -5.44 -4.77
N ASN A 266 -20.65 -4.93 -3.80
CA ASN A 266 -21.00 -4.96 -2.37
C ASN A 266 -21.46 -3.60 -1.83
N ASN A 267 -21.51 -2.56 -2.67
CA ASN A 267 -22.01 -1.22 -2.36
C ASN A 267 -23.30 -0.94 -3.13
#